data_AF-A0AAN6X850-F1
#
_entry.id   AF-A0AAN6X850-F1
#
_cell.length_a   1.000
_cell.length_b   1.000
_cell.length_c   1.000
_cell.angle_alpha   90.00
_cell.angle_beta   90.00
_cell.angle_gamma   90.00
#
_symmetry.space_group_name_H-M   'P 1'
#
loop_
_entity.id
_entity.type
_entity.pdbx_description
1 polymer ?
#
loop_
_entity_poly.entity_id
_entity_poly.type
_entity_poly.pdbx_seq_one_letter_code
_entity_poly.pdbx_strand_id
1 'polypeptide(L)' 'MGGGPKIPYPKHVWSPAGGWYAQPANWKVNTAVIGAVVFGITALVWNLSAEREFRHKMPEPGRFYPSR' A
#
# COMPACT_ATOMS: atom_id res chain seq x y z
N MET A 1 -20.23 -9.96 9.79
CA MET A 1 -20.17 -8.54 10.21
C MET A 1 -21.31 -7.80 9.54
N GLY A 2 -22.33 -7.39 10.31
CA GLY A 2 -23.47 -6.62 9.79
C GLY A 2 -23.31 -5.17 10.18
N GLY A 3 -23.27 -4.26 9.21
CA GLY A 3 -23.31 -2.83 9.49
C GLY A 3 -24.65 -2.48 10.13
N GLY A 4 -24.62 -1.73 11.24
CA GLY A 4 -25.83 -1.19 11.86
C GLY A 4 -26.63 -0.29 10.89
N PRO A 5 -27.82 0.18 11.30
CA PRO A 5 -28.68 0.99 10.44
C PRO A 5 -27.93 2.22 9.89
N LYS A 6 -28.07 2.46 8.58
CA LYS A 6 -27.45 3.62 7.92
C LYS A 6 -28.29 4.87 8.20
N ILE A 7 -27.65 5.91 8.72
CA ILE A 7 -28.28 7.23 8.91
C ILE A 7 -28.39 7.92 7.54
N PRO A 8 -29.46 8.68 7.24
CA PRO A 8 -29.54 9.48 6.02
C PRO A 8 -28.36 10.44 5.86
N TYR A 9 -27.87 10.60 4.62
CA TYR A 9 -26.73 11.47 4.29
C TYR A 9 -26.91 12.08 2.90
N PRO A 10 -26.33 13.26 2.62
CA PRO A 10 -26.43 13.92 1.33
C PRO A 10 -25.70 13.12 0.24
N LYS A 11 -26.38 12.82 -0.88
CA LYS A 11 -25.83 12.02 -1.99
C LYS A 11 -24.97 12.82 -2.97
N HIS A 12 -25.09 14.14 -2.96
CA HIS A 12 -24.41 15.03 -3.89
C HIS A 12 -23.06 15.53 -3.38
N VAL A 13 -22.71 15.25 -2.12
CA VAL A 13 -21.43 15.64 -1.53
C VAL A 13 -20.35 14.65 -1.95
N TRP A 14 -19.22 15.17 -2.45
CA TRP A 14 -18.07 14.39 -2.85
C TRP A 14 -16.84 14.76 -2.02
N SER A 15 -16.01 13.75 -1.71
CA SER A 15 -14.70 13.91 -1.09
C SER A 15 -13.73 12.87 -1.66
N PRO A 16 -12.42 13.18 -1.76
CA PRO A 16 -11.42 12.27 -2.32
C PRO A 16 -11.27 10.98 -1.50
N ALA A 17 -11.55 11.02 -0.19
CA ALA A 17 -11.47 9.84 0.69
C ALA A 17 -12.75 8.99 0.68
N GLY A 18 -13.78 9.39 -0.07
CA GLY A 18 -15.11 8.79 -0.06
C GLY A 18 -16.12 9.60 0.74
N GLY A 19 -17.09 8.93 1.36
CA GLY A 19 -18.16 9.56 2.12
C GLY A 19 -18.82 8.57 3.07
N TRP A 20 -20.07 8.82 3.44
CA TRP A 20 -20.80 7.96 4.35
C TRP A 20 -21.02 6.55 3.78
N TYR A 21 -20.48 5.54 4.48
CA TYR A 21 -20.64 4.12 4.17
C TYR A 21 -20.24 3.76 2.72
N ALA A 22 -19.13 4.33 2.23
CA ALA A 22 -18.63 4.06 0.89
C ALA A 22 -18.35 2.56 0.67
N GLN A 23 -19.10 1.93 -0.22
CA GLN A 23 -18.94 0.53 -0.63
C GLN A 23 -19.11 0.43 -2.15
N PRO A 24 -18.15 0.95 -2.94
CA PRO A 24 -18.25 0.92 -4.39
C PRO A 24 -18.21 -0.52 -4.90
N ALA A 25 -18.98 -0.82 -5.95
CA ALA A 25 -19.09 -2.18 -6.49
C ALA A 25 -17.76 -2.76 -6.98
N ASN A 26 -16.84 -1.90 -7.41
CA ASN A 26 -15.53 -2.23 -7.97
C ASN A 26 -14.37 -2.15 -6.97
N TRP A 27 -14.63 -2.13 -5.64
CA TRP A 27 -13.57 -1.97 -4.63
C TRP A 27 -12.42 -2.97 -4.79
N LYS A 28 -12.72 -4.24 -5.13
CA LYS A 28 -11.70 -5.30 -5.28
C LYS A 28 -10.71 -4.98 -6.38
N VAL A 29 -11.22 -4.56 -7.55
CA VAL A 29 -10.40 -4.25 -8.72
C VAL A 29 -9.56 -3.00 -8.44
N ASN A 30 -10.15 -1.96 -7.85
CA ASN A 30 -9.44 -0.73 -7.52
C ASN A 30 -8.30 -1.00 -6.52
N THR A 31 -8.56 -1.82 -5.49
CA THR A 31 -7.53 -2.24 -4.54
C THR A 31 -6.43 -3.08 -5.21
N ALA A 32 -6.79 -4.01 -6.09
CA ALA A 32 -5.80 -4.80 -6.82
C ALA A 32 -4.90 -3.94 -7.72
N VAL A 33 -5.47 -2.95 -8.42
CA VAL A 33 -4.72 -2.02 -9.27
C VAL A 33 -3.75 -1.17 -8.44
N ILE A 34 -4.22 -0.54 -7.36
CA ILE A 34 -3.34 0.26 -6.49
C ILE A 34 -2.28 -0.62 -5.83
N GLY A 35 -2.63 -1.82 -5.39
CA GLY A 35 -1.68 -2.79 -4.85
C GLY A 35 -0.59 -3.15 -5.86
N ALA A 36 -0.95 -3.40 -7.11
CA ALA A 36 0.00 -3.69 -8.19
C ALA A 36 0.94 -2.51 -8.47
N VAL A 37 0.41 -1.28 -8.47
CA VAL A 37 1.23 -0.06 -8.65
C VAL A 37 2.23 0.10 -7.51
N VAL A 38 1.77 -0.01 -6.26
CA VAL A 38 2.66 0.08 -5.08
C VAL A 38 3.74 -1.00 -5.12
N PHE A 39 3.35 -2.24 -5.43
CA PHE A 39 4.29 -3.34 -5.57
C PHE A 39 5.32 -3.09 -6.67
N GLY A 40 4.88 -2.64 -7.86
CA GLY A 40 5.76 -2.33 -8.98
C GLY A 40 6.77 -1.24 -8.64
N ILE A 41 6.33 -0.13 -8.05
CA ILE A 41 7.22 0.96 -7.62
C ILE A 41 8.22 0.46 -6.58
N THR A 42 7.76 -0.31 -5.59
CA THR A 42 8.62 -0.86 -4.55
C THR A 42 9.70 -1.77 -5.14
N ALA A 43 9.34 -2.64 -6.08
CA ALA A 43 10.29 -3.54 -6.74
C ALA A 43 11.34 -2.78 -7.56
N LEU A 44 10.92 -1.75 -8.32
CA LEU A 44 11.83 -0.92 -9.11
C LEU A 44 12.79 -0.13 -8.22
N VAL A 45 12.28 0.52 -7.18
CA VAL A 45 13.10 1.31 -6.25
C VAL A 45 14.03 0.40 -5.45
N TRP A 46 13.58 -0.80 -5.07
CA TRP A 46 14.44 -1.80 -4.43
C TRP A 46 15.61 -2.16 -5.34
N ASN A 47 15.33 -2.59 -6.58
CA ASN A 47 16.37 -3.00 -7.52
C ASN A 47 17.37 -1.86 -7.77
N LEU A 48 16.86 -0.65 -8.00
CA LEU A 48 17.67 0.55 -8.15
C LEU A 48 18.54 0.84 -6.92
N SER A 49 17.98 0.68 -5.72
CA SER A 49 18.70 0.83 -4.47
C SER A 49 19.81 -0.20 -4.35
N ALA A 50 19.54 -1.46 -4.68
CA ALA A 50 20.52 -2.54 -4.63
C ALA A 50 21.67 -2.34 -5.63
N GLU A 51 21.38 -1.86 -6.85
CA GLU A 51 22.40 -1.56 -7.86
C GLU A 51 23.29 -0.38 -7.46
N ARG A 52 22.71 0.61 -6.78
CA ARG A 52 23.45 1.78 -6.28
C ARG A 52 24.05 1.57 -4.90
N GLU A 53 23.81 0.42 -4.28
CA GLU A 53 24.27 0.17 -2.93
C GLU A 53 25.78 -0.02 -2.91
N PHE A 54 26.47 0.99 -2.40
CA PHE A 54 27.89 0.90 -2.10
C PHE A 54 28.08 0.56 -0.62
N ARG A 55 28.88 -0.48 -0.34
CA ARG A 55 29.27 -0.88 1.01
C ARG A 55 30.77 -1.01 1.10
N HIS A 56 31.38 -0.35 2.09
CA HIS A 56 32.79 -0.55 2.41
C HIS A 56 33.12 -1.98 2.84
N LYS A 57 32.14 -2.67 3.44
CA LYS A 57 32.23 -4.08 3.83
C LYS A 57 30.86 -4.73 3.65
N MET A 58 30.81 -5.80 2.86
CA MET A 58 29.58 -6.60 2.74
C MET A 58 29.35 -7.46 3.99
N PRO A 59 28.09 -7.87 4.27
CA PRO A 59 27.80 -8.78 5.36
C PRO A 59 28.56 -10.11 5.19
N GLU A 60 29.15 -10.61 6.27
CA GLU A 60 29.85 -11.89 6.29
C GLU A 60 28.84 -13.04 6.40
N PRO A 61 28.99 -14.12 5.62
CA PRO A 61 28.14 -15.29 5.74
C PRO A 61 28.14 -15.83 7.19
N GLY A 62 26.95 -16.10 7.74
CA GLY A 62 26.79 -16.68 9.08
C GLY A 62 26.93 -15.69 10.25
N ARG A 63 27.20 -14.41 9.99
CA ARG A 63 27.26 -13.39 11.05
C ARG A 63 25.90 -12.77 11.29
N PHE A 64 25.46 -12.73 12.55
CA PHE A 64 24.25 -12.02 12.95
C PHE A 64 24.51 -10.51 13.04
N TYR A 65 23.63 -9.74 12.44
CA TYR A 65 23.62 -8.28 12.50
C TYR A 65 22.30 -7.84 13.16
N PRO A 66 22.31 -7.40 14.43
CA PRO A 66 21.09 -6.98 15.10
C PRO A 66 20.50 -5.74 14.42
N SER A 67 19.19 -5.74 14.17
CA SER A 67 18.46 -4.51 13.88
C SER A 67 18.49 -3.62 15.11
N ARG A 68 18.75 -2.32 14.91
CA ARG A 68 18.69 -1.32 15.99
C ARG A 68 17.26 -1.11 16.47
#